data_AF-A0A2Z7CEX1-F1
#
_entry.id   AF-A0A2Z7CEX1-F1
#
_cell.length_a   1.000
_cell.length_b   1.000
_cell.length_c   1.000
_cell.angle_alpha   90.00
_cell.angle_beta   90.00
_cell.angle_gamma   90.00
#
_symmetry.space_group_name_H-M   'P 1'
#
loop_
_entity.id
_entity.type
_entity.pdbx_description
1 polymer ?
#
loop_
_entity_poly.entity_id
_entity_poly.type
_entity_poly.pdbx_seq_one_letter_code
_entity_poly.pdbx_strand_id
1 'polypeptide(L)'
;MGRGRVQLKRIENKISRQVTFSKRRSGLLKKANEISVLCDAEVALIVFSSKGKLFEYSTDSSMDRILDRYERRSYADNKLSTVTQPEENWSAEYPKLVARVELLQRNMSNYMGEALDPLTFRELRSLEQQLDNALKRIRTKKERSLQDQNNLLKKKLREREKREKAVAAEGEQDSALAPSSETLMPPRDPLHIILPSLTIGSISMASVSSSSGKKLLKIDISADTVCPWCFVGKKNLDKAIDLSSDSYNFEIKWHPFLLLPSAPKEGVNKRDFFRNKFGSRAVQIEARMSEVFKGLGLDYDMSGLTGNSFDSHRLLYFAGQQGLDKQHKLAEELSSGYFTKGKYIGDRNFLVESAKKVGVEGAAEFLEDPNNGVKEVNEDLKRYSSNISGVPHFVINGKHQLSGGQPPEAFLKVFQVAAKESS
;
A
#
# COMPACT_ATOMS: atom_id res chain seq x y z
N MET A 1 -59.73 -16.72 16.50
CA MET A 1 -59.00 -18.01 16.50
C MET A 1 -57.81 -17.93 17.44
N GLY A 2 -57.91 -18.50 18.65
CA GLY A 2 -56.91 -18.37 19.71
C GLY A 2 -55.59 -19.07 19.36
N ARG A 3 -54.46 -18.43 19.67
CA ARG A 3 -53.12 -19.02 19.53
C ARG A 3 -52.94 -20.14 20.57
N GLY A 4 -53.06 -21.39 20.15
CA GLY A 4 -52.73 -22.55 20.99
C GLY A 4 -51.26 -22.56 21.44
N ARG A 5 -51.01 -23.10 22.63
CA ARG A 5 -49.67 -23.20 23.23
C ARG A 5 -48.80 -24.15 22.39
N VAL A 6 -47.76 -23.61 21.76
CA VAL A 6 -46.85 -24.39 20.89
C VAL A 6 -45.85 -25.14 21.77
N GLN A 7 -45.77 -26.47 21.63
CA GLN A 7 -44.75 -27.29 22.31
C GLN A 7 -43.35 -26.91 21.82
N LEU A 8 -42.39 -26.73 22.75
CA LEU A 8 -40.98 -26.45 22.44
C LEU A 8 -40.24 -27.75 22.05
N LYS A 9 -40.52 -28.22 20.83
CA LYS A 9 -39.79 -29.31 20.19
C LYS A 9 -39.52 -28.99 18.72
N ARG A 10 -38.57 -29.70 18.11
CA ARG A 10 -38.28 -29.56 16.67
C ARG A 10 -39.55 -29.84 15.86
N ILE A 11 -39.88 -28.96 14.92
CA ILE A 11 -40.99 -29.17 13.99
C ILE A 11 -40.49 -30.11 12.90
N GLU A 12 -41.01 -31.34 12.81
CA GLU A 12 -40.53 -32.34 11.84
C GLU A 12 -40.89 -31.99 10.39
N ASN A 13 -42.12 -31.53 10.17
CA ASN A 13 -42.57 -31.11 8.85
C ASN A 13 -41.73 -29.93 8.32
N LYS A 14 -41.07 -30.13 7.17
CA LYS A 14 -40.14 -29.17 6.56
C LYS A 14 -40.81 -27.83 6.20
N ILE A 15 -42.04 -27.86 5.70
CA ILE A 15 -42.79 -26.67 5.29
C ILE A 15 -43.21 -25.87 6.53
N SER A 16 -43.83 -26.53 7.51
CA SER A 16 -44.24 -25.89 8.77
C SER A 16 -43.04 -25.34 9.55
N ARG A 17 -41.89 -26.01 9.49
CA ARG A 17 -40.63 -25.53 10.10
C ARG A 17 -40.12 -24.28 9.39
N GLN A 18 -40.13 -24.24 8.06
CA GLN A 18 -39.72 -23.07 7.28
C GLN A 18 -40.63 -21.86 7.53
N VAL A 19 -41.95 -22.06 7.53
CA VAL A 19 -42.92 -20.98 7.81
C VAL A 19 -42.76 -20.47 9.25
N THR A 20 -42.59 -21.37 10.22
CA THR A 20 -42.34 -20.99 11.61
C THR A 20 -41.02 -20.25 11.78
N PHE A 21 -39.95 -20.69 11.12
CA PHE A 21 -38.66 -20.00 11.12
C PHE A 21 -38.80 -18.56 10.62
N SER A 22 -39.45 -18.36 9.47
CA SER A 22 -39.68 -17.01 8.92
C SER A 22 -40.46 -16.13 9.90
N LYS A 23 -41.54 -16.64 10.51
CA LYS A 23 -42.35 -15.88 11.47
C LYS A 23 -41.58 -15.56 12.76
N ARG A 24 -40.90 -16.54 13.36
CA ARG A 24 -40.15 -16.37 14.61
C ARG A 24 -38.92 -15.50 14.43
N ARG A 25 -38.18 -15.65 13.32
CA ARG A 25 -37.05 -14.78 12.98
C ARG A 25 -37.50 -13.33 12.82
N SER A 26 -38.57 -13.08 12.07
CA SER A 26 -39.12 -11.71 11.95
C SER A 26 -39.62 -11.17 13.30
N GLY A 27 -40.20 -12.00 14.15
CA GLY A 27 -40.58 -11.59 15.52
C GLY A 27 -39.37 -11.29 16.41
N LEU A 28 -38.29 -12.06 16.29
CA LEU A 28 -37.05 -11.84 17.04
C LEU A 28 -36.35 -10.55 16.61
N LEU A 29 -36.33 -10.26 15.31
CA LEU A 29 -35.83 -8.99 14.77
C LEU A 29 -36.60 -7.79 15.33
N LYS A 30 -37.94 -7.88 15.40
CA LYS A 30 -38.76 -6.82 16.01
C LYS A 30 -38.41 -6.59 17.47
N LYS A 31 -38.25 -7.66 18.26
CA LYS A 31 -37.84 -7.56 19.66
C LYS A 31 -36.44 -6.98 19.85
N ALA A 32 -35.48 -7.39 19.01
CA ALA A 32 -34.13 -6.84 19.04
C ALA A 32 -34.16 -5.32 18.76
N ASN A 33 -34.99 -4.90 17.80
CA ASN A 33 -35.21 -3.49 17.49
C ASN A 33 -35.94 -2.73 18.62
N GLU A 34 -36.95 -3.34 19.24
CA GLU A 34 -37.62 -2.76 20.41
C GLU A 34 -36.64 -2.54 21.56
N ILE A 35 -35.78 -3.50 21.88
CA ILE A 35 -34.74 -3.35 22.93
C ILE A 35 -33.77 -2.22 22.56
N SER A 36 -33.33 -2.18 21.30
CA SER A 36 -32.40 -1.16 20.86
C SER A 36 -32.99 0.25 20.98
N VAL A 37 -34.24 0.44 20.57
CA VAL A 37 -34.92 1.74 20.61
C VAL A 37 -35.38 2.13 22.01
N LEU A 38 -35.94 1.21 22.80
CA LEU A 38 -36.51 1.52 24.11
C LEU A 38 -35.46 1.67 25.20
N CYS A 39 -34.31 1.00 25.07
CA CYS A 39 -33.28 0.95 26.10
C CYS A 39 -31.94 1.56 25.66
N ASP A 40 -31.88 2.20 24.49
CA ASP A 40 -30.65 2.73 23.89
C ASP A 40 -29.49 1.71 23.89
N ALA A 41 -29.86 0.45 23.59
CA ALA A 41 -28.93 -0.67 23.62
C ALA A 41 -28.38 -0.96 22.22
N GLU A 42 -27.07 -1.19 22.13
CA GLU A 42 -26.44 -1.76 20.93
C GLU A 42 -26.77 -3.26 20.86
N VAL A 43 -27.55 -3.67 19.85
CA VAL A 43 -27.99 -5.06 19.68
C VAL A 43 -27.52 -5.60 18.33
N ALA A 44 -26.84 -6.73 18.34
CA ALA A 44 -26.52 -7.51 17.15
C ALA A 44 -27.22 -8.87 17.20
N LEU A 45 -27.81 -9.30 16.08
CA LEU A 45 -28.46 -10.60 15.93
C LEU A 45 -27.99 -11.27 14.64
N ILE A 46 -27.46 -12.48 14.76
CA ILE A 46 -26.97 -13.31 13.65
C ILE A 46 -27.74 -14.64 13.67
N VAL A 47 -28.39 -14.98 12.56
CA VAL A 47 -29.19 -16.21 12.43
C VAL A 47 -28.87 -16.93 11.13
N PHE A 48 -28.40 -18.17 11.22
CA PHE A 48 -28.26 -19.08 10.07
C PHE A 48 -29.48 -19.98 9.93
N SER A 49 -30.09 -20.02 8.75
CA SER A 49 -31.11 -21.02 8.44
C SER A 49 -30.50 -22.42 8.32
N SER A 50 -31.34 -23.46 8.37
CA SER A 50 -30.90 -24.85 8.13
C SER A 50 -30.34 -25.10 6.71
N LYS A 51 -30.44 -24.13 5.79
CA LYS A 51 -29.84 -24.16 4.45
C LYS A 51 -28.56 -23.31 4.36
N GLY A 52 -28.04 -22.82 5.49
CA GLY A 52 -26.85 -21.96 5.55
C GLY A 52 -27.07 -20.50 5.18
N LYS A 53 -28.29 -20.09 4.80
CA LYS A 53 -28.57 -18.67 4.52
C LYS A 53 -28.48 -17.83 5.80
N LEU A 54 -27.64 -16.79 5.76
CA LEU A 54 -27.43 -15.80 6.80
C LEU A 54 -28.57 -14.78 6.83
N PHE A 55 -29.01 -14.42 8.04
CA PHE A 55 -29.91 -13.30 8.34
C PHE A 55 -29.33 -12.53 9.51
N GLU A 56 -29.16 -11.23 9.35
CA GLU A 56 -28.48 -10.38 10.31
C GLU A 56 -29.28 -9.11 10.63
N TYR A 57 -29.03 -8.56 11.81
CA TYR A 57 -29.53 -7.26 12.25
C TYR A 57 -28.51 -6.64 13.20
N SER A 58 -28.31 -5.33 13.07
CA SER A 58 -27.49 -4.52 13.96
C SER A 58 -28.13 -3.15 14.16
N THR A 59 -27.94 -2.58 15.34
CA THR A 59 -28.20 -1.16 15.60
C THR A 59 -27.23 -0.30 14.77
N ASP A 60 -27.70 0.80 14.18
CA ASP A 60 -26.91 1.78 13.41
C ASP A 60 -26.12 1.26 12.19
N SER A 61 -26.55 0.15 11.59
CA SER A 61 -25.94 -0.43 10.36
C SER A 61 -24.46 -0.81 10.49
N SER A 62 -23.91 -0.94 11.71
CA SER A 62 -22.49 -1.24 11.94
C SER A 62 -22.31 -2.50 12.77
N MET A 63 -22.55 -3.65 12.13
CA MET A 63 -22.28 -4.97 12.71
C MET A 63 -20.82 -5.09 13.18
N ASP A 64 -19.88 -4.60 12.37
CA ASP A 64 -18.45 -4.67 12.65
C ASP A 64 -18.09 -3.97 13.96
N ARG A 65 -18.68 -2.81 14.25
CA ARG A 65 -18.42 -2.06 15.50
C ARG A 65 -18.88 -2.84 16.73
N ILE A 66 -20.04 -3.48 16.68
CA ILE A 66 -20.60 -4.25 17.79
C ILE A 66 -19.78 -5.53 18.01
N LEU A 67 -19.36 -6.21 16.93
CA LEU A 67 -18.49 -7.38 17.00
C LEU A 67 -17.10 -7.03 17.57
N ASP A 68 -16.48 -5.95 17.11
CA ASP A 68 -15.21 -5.44 17.65
C ASP A 68 -15.31 -5.14 19.15
N ARG A 69 -16.40 -4.49 19.56
CA ARG A 69 -16.66 -4.18 20.98
C ARG A 69 -16.85 -5.44 21.81
N TYR A 70 -17.56 -6.44 21.28
CA TYR A 70 -17.72 -7.76 21.92
C TYR A 70 -16.38 -8.46 22.07
N GLU A 71 -15.57 -8.53 21.01
CA GLU A 71 -14.25 -9.17 21.06
C GLU A 71 -13.37 -8.53 22.12
N ARG A 72 -13.21 -7.19 22.09
CA ARG A 72 -12.41 -6.47 23.08
C ARG A 72 -12.86 -6.72 24.53
N ARG A 73 -14.18 -6.85 24.75
CA ARG A 73 -14.71 -7.11 26.09
C ARG A 73 -14.57 -8.56 26.51
N SER A 74 -14.83 -9.51 25.61
CA SER A 74 -14.60 -10.93 25.81
C SER A 74 -13.13 -11.20 26.17
N TYR A 75 -12.18 -10.58 25.44
CA TYR A 75 -10.75 -10.67 25.77
C TYR A 75 -10.40 -10.05 27.14
N ALA A 76 -11.04 -8.95 27.53
CA ALA A 76 -10.79 -8.30 28.82
C ALA A 76 -11.39 -9.08 30.01
N ASP A 77 -12.61 -9.61 29.88
CA ASP A 77 -13.26 -10.42 30.91
C ASP A 77 -12.57 -11.79 31.05
N ASN A 78 -12.04 -12.35 29.96
CA ASN A 78 -11.21 -13.55 29.98
C ASN A 78 -9.86 -13.32 30.69
N LYS A 79 -9.39 -12.07 30.77
CA LYS A 79 -8.15 -11.71 31.49
C LYS A 79 -8.35 -11.63 33.00
N LEU A 80 -9.53 -11.20 33.46
CA LEU A 80 -9.88 -11.12 34.89
C LEU A 80 -10.21 -12.49 35.50
N SER A 81 -10.56 -13.47 34.66
CA SER A 81 -10.96 -14.83 35.07
C SER A 81 -9.78 -15.80 35.26
N THR A 82 -8.54 -15.35 35.15
CA THR A 82 -7.32 -16.19 35.08
C THR A 82 -6.81 -16.76 36.42
N VAL A 83 -7.54 -16.59 37.54
CA VAL A 83 -7.09 -17.11 38.85
C VAL A 83 -7.56 -18.55 39.14
N THR A 84 -8.40 -19.18 38.32
CA THR A 84 -8.77 -20.59 38.53
C THR A 84 -9.03 -21.32 37.21
N GLN A 85 -8.04 -22.11 36.81
CA GLN A 85 -7.96 -23.03 35.65
C GLN A 85 -9.09 -24.11 35.63
N PRO A 86 -9.42 -24.78 34.48
CA PRO A 86 -8.43 -25.50 33.65
C PRO A 86 -8.53 -25.40 32.11
N GLU A 87 -7.37 -25.12 31.51
CA GLU A 87 -6.67 -25.69 30.32
C GLU A 87 -7.33 -26.52 29.20
N GLU A 88 -8.63 -26.84 29.18
CA GLU A 88 -9.15 -27.87 28.27
C GLU A 88 -9.49 -27.41 26.83
N ASN A 89 -9.64 -26.12 26.54
CA ASN A 89 -10.14 -25.70 25.22
C ASN A 89 -9.05 -25.46 24.15
N TRP A 90 -7.83 -25.10 24.56
CA TRP A 90 -6.74 -24.83 23.62
C TRP A 90 -6.09 -26.10 23.06
N SER A 91 -6.09 -27.20 23.82
CA SER A 91 -5.54 -28.49 23.37
C SER A 91 -6.35 -29.08 22.21
N ALA A 92 -7.65 -28.78 22.11
CA ALA A 92 -8.54 -29.27 21.06
C ALA A 92 -8.63 -28.33 19.85
N GLU A 93 -8.51 -27.01 20.05
CA GLU A 93 -8.59 -26.01 18.97
C GLU A 93 -7.26 -25.81 18.25
N TYR A 94 -6.12 -25.91 18.96
CA TYR A 94 -4.80 -25.75 18.36
C TYR A 94 -4.52 -26.77 17.24
N PRO A 95 -4.77 -28.09 17.40
CA PRO A 95 -4.58 -29.06 16.33
C PRO A 95 -5.49 -28.81 15.12
N LYS A 96 -6.73 -28.35 15.34
CA LYS A 96 -7.65 -28.00 14.25
C LYS A 96 -7.12 -26.81 13.45
N LEU A 97 -6.56 -25.81 14.14
CA LEU A 97 -5.98 -24.64 13.51
C LEU A 97 -4.70 -25.00 12.74
N VAL A 98 -3.83 -25.82 13.33
CA VAL A 98 -2.62 -26.34 12.65
C VAL A 98 -3.01 -27.13 11.39
N ALA A 99 -3.98 -28.04 11.48
CA ALA A 99 -4.47 -28.79 10.32
C ALA A 99 -5.08 -27.87 9.24
N ARG A 100 -5.77 -26.79 9.64
CA ARG A 100 -6.30 -25.77 8.73
C ARG A 100 -5.17 -25.02 8.02
N VAL A 101 -4.12 -24.63 8.74
CA VAL A 101 -2.95 -23.94 8.18
C VAL A 101 -2.22 -24.84 7.20
N GLU A 102 -1.95 -26.10 7.57
CA GLU A 102 -1.32 -27.07 6.68
C GLU A 102 -2.14 -27.31 5.41
N LEU A 103 -3.46 -27.46 5.53
CA LEU A 103 -4.35 -27.63 4.39
C LEU A 103 -4.31 -26.40 3.46
N LEU A 104 -4.32 -25.19 4.03
CA LEU A 104 -4.24 -23.95 3.25
C LEU A 104 -2.88 -23.82 2.55
N GLN A 105 -1.79 -24.19 3.20
CA GLN A 105 -0.45 -24.21 2.62
C GLN A 105 -0.36 -25.23 1.47
N ARG A 106 -0.89 -26.45 1.66
CA ARG A 106 -0.96 -27.48 0.60
C ARG A 106 -1.81 -27.02 -0.58
N ASN A 107 -2.98 -26.43 -0.32
CA ASN A 107 -3.82 -25.89 -1.39
C ASN A 107 -3.11 -24.77 -2.16
N MET A 108 -2.40 -23.87 -1.46
CA MET A 108 -1.60 -22.82 -2.10
C MET A 108 -0.51 -23.42 -3.00
N SER A 109 0.23 -24.43 -2.52
CA SER A 109 1.20 -25.18 -3.31
C SER A 109 0.56 -25.77 -4.58
N ASN A 110 -0.58 -26.45 -4.42
CA ASN A 110 -1.30 -27.05 -5.55
C ASN A 110 -1.77 -25.99 -6.56
N TYR A 111 -2.34 -24.87 -6.11
CA TYR A 111 -2.74 -23.76 -6.99
C TYR A 111 -1.55 -23.13 -7.73
N MET A 112 -0.35 -23.21 -7.15
CA MET A 112 0.90 -22.75 -7.76
C MET A 112 1.52 -23.79 -8.72
N GLY A 113 0.93 -24.98 -8.85
CA GLY A 113 1.41 -26.06 -9.70
C GLY A 113 2.48 -26.95 -9.04
N GLU A 114 2.64 -26.85 -7.71
CA GLU A 114 3.64 -27.58 -6.94
C GLU A 114 2.99 -28.73 -6.17
N ALA A 115 3.73 -29.84 -5.97
CA ALA A 115 3.28 -31.03 -5.23
C ALA A 115 1.95 -31.66 -5.74
N LEU A 116 1.81 -31.76 -7.07
CA LEU A 116 0.62 -32.29 -7.74
C LEU A 116 0.59 -33.83 -7.83
N ASP A 117 1.73 -34.50 -7.73
CA ASP A 117 1.87 -35.97 -7.83
C ASP A 117 0.95 -36.78 -6.90
N PRO A 118 0.62 -36.34 -5.67
CA PRO A 118 -0.28 -37.07 -4.79
C PRO A 118 -1.76 -36.91 -5.14
N LEU A 119 -2.11 -35.98 -6.04
CA LEU A 119 -3.51 -35.68 -6.36
C LEU A 119 -4.06 -36.68 -7.36
N THR A 120 -5.29 -37.12 -7.12
CA THR A 120 -6.02 -37.92 -8.10
C THR A 120 -6.43 -37.07 -9.30
N PHE A 121 -6.67 -37.72 -10.45
CA PHE A 121 -7.16 -37.05 -11.66
C PHE A 121 -8.43 -36.20 -11.42
N ARG A 122 -9.33 -36.67 -10.54
CA ARG A 122 -10.54 -35.94 -10.17
C ARG A 122 -10.24 -34.65 -9.40
N GLU A 123 -9.25 -34.70 -8.51
CA GLU A 123 -8.80 -33.54 -7.73
C GLU A 123 -8.06 -32.54 -8.60
N LEU A 124 -7.20 -33.01 -9.51
CA LEU A 124 -6.54 -32.17 -10.51
C LEU A 124 -7.56 -31.44 -11.41
N ARG A 125 -8.59 -32.14 -11.89
CA ARG A 125 -9.66 -31.53 -12.68
C ARG A 125 -10.48 -30.52 -11.86
N SER A 126 -10.68 -30.76 -10.57
CA SER A 126 -11.34 -29.80 -9.69
C SER A 126 -10.48 -28.55 -9.47
N LEU A 127 -9.17 -28.75 -9.30
CA LEU A 127 -8.18 -27.68 -9.15
C LEU A 127 -8.13 -26.79 -10.39
N GLU A 128 -8.07 -27.39 -11.58
CA GLU A 128 -8.14 -26.71 -12.88
C GLU A 128 -9.42 -25.86 -12.98
N GLN A 129 -10.58 -26.46 -12.70
CA GLN A 129 -11.86 -25.75 -12.74
C GLN A 129 -11.93 -24.59 -11.73
N GLN A 130 -11.31 -24.72 -10.56
CA GLN A 130 -11.22 -23.64 -9.59
C GLN A 130 -10.34 -22.49 -10.08
N LEU A 131 -9.18 -22.80 -10.67
CA LEU A 131 -8.28 -21.81 -11.27
C LEU A 131 -8.94 -21.07 -12.43
N ASP A 132 -9.62 -21.77 -13.32
CA ASP A 132 -10.36 -21.16 -14.44
C ASP A 132 -11.45 -20.20 -13.96
N ASN A 133 -12.22 -20.63 -12.95
CA ASN A 133 -13.25 -19.78 -12.36
C ASN A 133 -12.65 -18.54 -11.69
N ALA A 134 -11.52 -18.67 -11.00
CA ALA A 134 -10.81 -17.54 -10.40
C ALA A 134 -10.29 -16.57 -11.47
N LEU A 135 -9.64 -17.09 -12.52
CA LEU A 135 -9.15 -16.30 -13.66
C LEU A 135 -10.29 -15.55 -14.36
N LYS A 136 -11.44 -16.21 -14.58
CA LYS A 136 -12.62 -15.58 -15.16
C LYS A 136 -13.09 -14.40 -14.30
N ARG A 137 -13.17 -14.55 -12.98
CA ARG A 137 -13.54 -13.46 -12.05
C ARG A 137 -12.55 -12.31 -12.11
N ILE A 138 -11.25 -12.59 -12.13
CA ILE A 138 -10.19 -11.58 -12.22
C ILE A 138 -10.32 -10.79 -13.53
N ARG A 139 -10.46 -11.48 -14.66
CA ARG A 139 -10.65 -10.84 -15.98
C ARG A 139 -11.89 -9.96 -16.01
N THR A 140 -13.03 -10.45 -15.53
CA THR A 140 -14.27 -9.65 -15.48
C THR A 140 -14.12 -8.40 -14.60
N LYS A 141 -13.44 -8.52 -13.45
CA LYS A 141 -13.19 -7.36 -12.57
C LYS A 141 -12.25 -6.34 -13.22
N LYS A 142 -11.20 -6.81 -13.90
CA LYS A 142 -10.26 -5.94 -14.62
C LYS A 142 -10.95 -5.21 -15.78
N GLU A 143 -11.78 -5.92 -16.53
CA GLU A 143 -12.57 -5.34 -17.63
C GLU A 143 -13.50 -4.23 -17.14
N ARG A 144 -14.26 -4.49 -16.06
CA ARG A 144 -15.12 -3.47 -15.45
C ARG A 144 -14.33 -2.23 -15.03
N SER A 145 -13.20 -2.42 -14.34
CA SER A 145 -12.36 -1.31 -13.90
C SER A 145 -11.79 -0.49 -15.06
N LEU A 146 -11.38 -1.13 -16.16
CA LEU A 146 -10.90 -0.45 -17.36
C LEU A 146 -12.04 0.31 -18.05
N GLN A 147 -13.22 -0.29 -18.10
CA GLN A 147 -14.40 0.34 -18.69
C GLN A 147 -14.86 1.57 -17.89
N ASP A 148 -14.81 1.50 -16.56
CA ASP A 148 -15.08 2.63 -15.68
C ASP A 148 -14.08 3.78 -15.90
N GLN A 149 -12.78 3.47 -16.01
CA GLN A 149 -11.75 4.45 -16.34
C GLN A 149 -11.96 5.08 -17.72
N ASN A 150 -12.28 4.29 -18.74
CA ASN A 150 -12.57 4.78 -20.08
C ASN A 150 -13.80 5.70 -20.10
N ASN A 151 -14.85 5.36 -19.36
CA ASN A 151 -16.05 6.21 -19.25
C ASN A 151 -15.72 7.54 -18.55
N LEU A 152 -14.91 7.50 -17.49
CA LEU A 152 -14.45 8.72 -16.81
C LEU A 152 -13.62 9.62 -17.72
N LEU A 153 -12.69 9.05 -18.50
CA LEU A 153 -11.86 9.80 -19.45
C LEU A 153 -12.71 10.41 -20.57
N LYS A 154 -13.67 9.66 -21.12
CA LYS A 154 -14.61 10.18 -22.12
C LYS A 154 -15.42 11.37 -21.57
N LYS A 155 -15.85 11.31 -20.32
CA LYS A 155 -16.55 12.42 -19.67
C LYS A 155 -15.66 13.67 -19.56
N LYS A 156 -14.40 13.50 -19.12
CA LYS A 156 -13.42 14.59 -19.02
C LYS A 156 -13.10 15.22 -20.37
N LEU A 157 -12.97 14.40 -21.43
CA LEU A 157 -12.76 14.90 -22.80
C LEU A 157 -13.93 15.78 -23.26
N ARG A 158 -15.18 15.33 -23.06
CA ARG A 158 -16.37 16.13 -23.39
C ARG A 158 -16.45 17.43 -22.61
N GLU A 159 -16.09 17.41 -21.32
CA GLU A 159 -16.04 18.63 -20.50
C GLU A 159 -14.95 19.59 -21.00
N ARG A 160 -13.80 19.07 -21.44
CA ARG A 160 -12.72 19.89 -22.02
C ARG A 160 -13.11 20.50 -23.35
N GLU A 161 -13.70 19.73 -24.25
CA GLU A 161 -14.23 20.22 -25.54
C GLU A 161 -15.30 21.31 -25.33
N LYS A 162 -16.17 21.15 -24.33
CA LYS A 162 -17.15 22.20 -23.98
C LYS A 162 -16.49 23.47 -23.49
N ARG A 163 -15.43 23.37 -22.67
CA ARG A 163 -14.66 24.52 -22.19
C ARG A 163 -13.90 25.19 -23.33
N GLU A 164 -13.26 24.42 -24.21
CA GLU A 164 -12.57 24.94 -25.40
C GLU A 164 -13.54 25.70 -26.31
N LYS A 165 -14.76 25.17 -26.53
CA LYS A 165 -15.81 25.88 -27.29
C LYS A 165 -16.33 27.14 -26.61
N ALA A 166 -16.47 27.14 -25.28
CA ALA A 166 -16.89 28.32 -24.53
C ALA A 166 -15.84 29.44 -24.61
N VAL A 167 -14.55 29.10 -24.47
CA VAL A 167 -13.44 30.05 -24.60
C VAL A 167 -13.32 30.58 -26.02
N ALA A 168 -13.55 29.75 -27.05
CA ALA A 168 -13.58 30.20 -28.44
C ALA A 168 -14.74 31.19 -28.72
N ALA A 169 -15.91 30.98 -28.12
CA ALA A 169 -17.06 31.87 -28.27
C ALA A 169 -16.86 33.22 -27.53
N GLU A 170 -16.10 33.24 -26.43
CA GLU A 170 -15.75 34.47 -25.72
C GLU A 170 -14.67 35.29 -26.45
N GLY A 171 -13.77 34.63 -27.19
CA GLY A 171 -12.73 35.29 -28.00
C GLY A 171 -13.23 35.99 -29.27
N GLU A 172 -14.42 35.65 -29.77
CA GLU A 172 -15.00 36.28 -30.97
C GLU A 172 -15.72 37.61 -30.69
N GLN A 173 -16.04 37.95 -29.43
CA GLN A 173 -16.71 39.21 -29.07
C GLN A 173 -15.77 40.43 -28.94
N ASP A 174 -14.45 40.23 -28.88
CA ASP A 174 -13.46 41.30 -28.66
C ASP A 174 -12.82 41.87 -29.96
N SER A 175 -13.28 41.49 -31.15
CA SER A 175 -12.65 41.89 -32.43
C SER A 175 -13.38 42.96 -33.26
N ALA A 176 -14.37 43.66 -32.70
CA ALA A 176 -15.17 44.63 -33.44
C ALA A 176 -14.87 46.10 -33.08
N LEU A 177 -13.69 46.64 -33.45
CA LEU A 177 -13.47 48.11 -33.58
C LEU A 177 -12.13 48.44 -34.27
N ALA A 178 -12.16 48.71 -35.59
CA ALA A 178 -11.63 49.91 -36.28
C ALA A 178 -11.27 49.67 -37.77
N PRO A 179 -11.49 50.64 -38.70
CA PRO A 179 -11.47 50.39 -40.15
C PRO A 179 -10.31 51.04 -40.95
N SER A 180 -10.01 50.42 -42.09
CA SER A 180 -9.63 50.94 -43.43
C SER A 180 -8.57 52.03 -43.65
N SER A 181 -7.58 51.74 -44.51
CA SER A 181 -7.27 52.53 -45.73
C SER A 181 -6.34 51.80 -46.70
N GLU A 182 -6.79 51.65 -47.95
CA GLU A 182 -6.03 51.24 -49.14
C GLU A 182 -5.35 52.46 -49.80
N THR A 183 -4.17 52.28 -50.40
CA THR A 183 -3.79 52.98 -51.66
C THR A 183 -2.75 52.17 -52.47
N LEU A 184 -3.10 51.96 -53.75
CA LEU A 184 -2.42 51.43 -54.94
C LEU A 184 -0.98 51.97 -55.23
N MET A 185 0.06 51.13 -55.50
CA MET A 185 0.58 50.54 -56.79
C MET A 185 1.76 51.32 -57.46
N PRO A 186 2.59 50.78 -58.42
CA PRO A 186 2.83 49.42 -58.96
C PRO A 186 4.36 49.11 -59.27
N PRO A 187 4.82 48.35 -60.31
CA PRO A 187 5.21 46.93 -60.22
C PRO A 187 6.61 46.51 -60.81
N ARG A 188 7.08 45.29 -60.47
CA ARG A 188 7.71 44.23 -61.32
C ARG A 188 8.87 43.46 -60.65
N ASP A 189 8.55 42.26 -60.17
CA ASP A 189 9.10 40.90 -60.46
C ASP A 189 10.59 40.65 -60.80
N PRO A 190 11.11 39.40 -60.65
CA PRO A 190 10.82 38.36 -59.65
C PRO A 190 12.12 37.69 -59.11
N LEU A 191 11.96 36.66 -58.25
CA LEU A 191 12.95 35.64 -57.82
C LEU A 191 13.65 35.88 -56.47
N HIS A 192 13.03 35.45 -55.37
CA HIS A 192 13.39 34.20 -54.67
C HIS A 192 12.60 34.09 -53.35
N ILE A 193 11.93 32.95 -53.21
CA ILE A 193 11.12 32.57 -52.04
C ILE A 193 12.03 32.33 -50.82
N ILE A 194 11.89 33.23 -49.84
CA ILE A 194 11.74 33.08 -48.37
C ILE A 194 11.90 31.62 -47.87
N LEU A 195 12.74 31.37 -46.85
CA LEU A 195 12.35 31.43 -45.43
C LEU A 195 13.54 31.71 -44.49
N PRO A 196 13.57 32.88 -43.83
CA PRO A 196 14.31 33.07 -42.59
C PRO A 196 13.55 32.42 -41.41
N SER A 197 14.30 31.68 -40.61
CA SER A 197 13.90 31.16 -39.30
C SER A 197 13.35 32.29 -38.41
N LEU A 198 12.09 32.15 -37.99
CA LEU A 198 11.49 33.00 -36.97
C LEU A 198 12.00 32.58 -35.59
N THR A 199 13.01 33.30 -35.10
CA THR A 199 13.22 33.52 -33.66
C THR A 199 12.00 34.20 -33.07
N ILE A 200 11.17 33.43 -32.36
CA ILE A 200 10.19 33.97 -31.42
C ILE A 200 10.90 34.10 -30.07
N GLY A 201 11.08 35.36 -29.68
CA GLY A 201 11.43 35.72 -28.32
C GLY A 201 10.35 35.25 -27.34
N SER A 202 10.84 34.77 -26.19
CA SER A 202 10.23 34.90 -24.87
C SER A 202 8.73 34.61 -24.74
N ILE A 203 8.42 33.43 -24.18
CA ILE A 203 7.66 33.44 -22.92
C ILE A 203 8.67 33.09 -21.84
N SER A 204 9.41 34.11 -21.43
CA SER A 204 9.97 34.14 -20.07
C SER A 204 8.75 34.06 -19.17
N MET A 205 8.54 32.91 -18.50
CA MET A 205 7.72 32.93 -17.31
C MET A 205 8.42 33.92 -16.39
N ALA A 206 7.85 35.11 -16.28
CA ALA A 206 8.26 36.08 -15.29
C ALA A 206 8.32 35.31 -13.98
N SER A 207 9.55 35.12 -13.50
CA SER A 207 9.82 34.71 -12.14
C SER A 207 9.20 35.80 -11.28
N VAL A 208 7.96 35.56 -10.84
CA VAL A 208 7.46 36.22 -9.65
C VAL A 208 8.33 35.66 -8.55
N SER A 209 9.46 36.32 -8.31
CA SER A 209 10.23 36.21 -7.09
C SER A 209 9.38 36.80 -5.97
N SER A 210 8.31 36.10 -5.60
CA SER A 210 7.77 36.25 -4.26
C SER A 210 8.84 35.67 -3.34
N SER A 211 9.55 36.54 -2.63
CA SER A 211 10.46 36.19 -1.54
C SER A 211 9.73 35.57 -0.34
N SER A 212 8.79 34.65 -0.58
CA SER A 212 8.33 33.72 0.45
C SER A 212 9.41 32.65 0.57
N GLY A 213 10.08 32.57 1.71
CA GLY A 213 11.11 31.54 1.94
C GLY A 213 10.61 30.13 1.58
N LYS A 214 11.53 29.25 1.15
CA LYS A 214 11.22 27.85 0.82
C LYS A 214 10.45 27.21 1.96
N LYS A 215 9.30 26.60 1.66
CA LYS A 215 8.48 25.93 2.67
C LYS A 215 9.15 24.63 3.10
N LEU A 216 9.19 24.36 4.40
CA LEU A 216 9.72 23.11 4.94
C LEU A 216 8.68 21.99 4.85
N LEU A 217 9.06 20.86 4.27
CA LEU A 217 8.28 19.63 4.24
C LEU A 217 8.99 18.56 5.08
N LYS A 218 8.28 18.03 6.08
CA LYS A 218 8.75 16.91 6.90
C LYS A 218 8.24 15.61 6.32
N ILE A 219 9.13 14.65 6.09
CA ILE A 219 8.80 13.37 5.46
C ILE A 219 9.28 12.24 6.36
N ASP A 220 8.33 11.52 6.95
CA ASP A 220 8.58 10.25 7.65
C ASP A 220 8.48 9.09 6.65
N ILE A 221 9.49 8.22 6.63
CA ILE A 221 9.59 7.09 5.69
C ILE A 221 9.72 5.79 6.47
N SER A 222 8.67 4.97 6.50
CA SER A 222 8.77 3.58 6.99
C SER A 222 9.25 2.67 5.86
N ALA A 223 10.39 2.02 6.05
CA ALA A 223 11.05 1.22 5.02
C ALA A 223 11.84 0.04 5.60
N ASP A 224 12.12 -0.95 4.75
CA ASP A 224 13.06 -2.03 5.06
C ASP A 224 14.25 -1.98 4.09
N THR A 225 15.47 -2.16 4.59
CA THR A 225 16.72 -2.07 3.81
C THR A 225 16.88 -3.24 2.82
N VAL A 226 16.11 -4.32 3.00
CA VAL A 226 16.02 -5.45 2.07
C VAL A 226 14.80 -5.39 1.12
N CYS A 227 14.04 -4.29 1.14
CA CYS A 227 12.91 -4.09 0.23
C CYS A 227 13.32 -3.33 -1.04
N PRO A 228 13.26 -3.96 -2.24
CA PRO A 228 13.68 -3.29 -3.47
C PRO A 228 12.78 -2.10 -3.83
N TRP A 229 11.48 -2.17 -3.50
CA TRP A 229 10.56 -1.04 -3.70
C TRP A 229 10.85 0.13 -2.78
N CYS A 230 11.48 -0.08 -1.62
CA CYS A 230 11.92 1.03 -0.75
C CYS A 230 13.04 1.81 -1.44
N PHE A 231 13.98 1.11 -2.08
CA PHE A 231 15.05 1.77 -2.81
C PHE A 231 14.54 2.51 -4.06
N VAL A 232 13.61 1.90 -4.81
CA VAL A 232 12.92 2.57 -5.93
C VAL A 232 12.18 3.82 -5.45
N GLY A 233 11.43 3.71 -4.34
CA GLY A 233 10.72 4.83 -3.73
C GLY A 233 11.67 5.95 -3.30
N LYS A 234 12.83 5.61 -2.73
CA LYS A 234 13.89 6.57 -2.42
C LYS A 234 14.35 7.32 -3.65
N LYS A 235 14.74 6.62 -4.72
CA LYS A 235 15.22 7.25 -5.95
C LYS A 235 14.19 8.17 -6.59
N ASN A 236 12.92 7.79 -6.55
CA ASN A 236 11.84 8.63 -7.04
C ASN A 236 11.58 9.84 -6.16
N LEU A 237 11.71 9.69 -4.83
CA LEU A 237 11.63 10.80 -3.88
C LEU A 237 12.78 11.80 -4.11
N ASP A 238 14.02 11.32 -4.22
CA ASP A 238 15.20 12.18 -4.45
C ASP A 238 15.04 12.98 -5.75
N LYS A 239 14.59 12.33 -6.83
CA LYS A 239 14.28 13.02 -8.09
C LYS A 239 13.19 14.09 -7.93
N ALA A 240 12.16 13.83 -7.12
CA ALA A 240 11.12 14.82 -6.84
C ALA A 240 11.64 15.99 -5.98
N ILE A 241 12.54 15.72 -5.04
CA ILE A 241 13.23 16.74 -4.23
C ILE A 241 14.06 17.65 -5.14
N ASP A 242 14.88 17.07 -6.02
CA ASP A 242 15.71 17.83 -6.96
C ASP A 242 14.86 18.75 -7.84
N LEU A 243 13.78 18.21 -8.41
CA LEU A 243 12.82 18.93 -9.26
C LEU A 243 12.04 20.04 -8.55
N SER A 244 12.03 20.06 -7.22
CA SER A 244 11.27 21.03 -6.42
C SER A 244 12.11 21.81 -5.40
N SER A 245 13.44 21.70 -5.54
CA SER A 245 14.42 22.30 -4.64
C SER A 245 14.32 23.82 -4.56
N ASP A 246 13.85 24.50 -5.61
CA ASP A 246 13.62 25.95 -5.59
C ASP A 246 12.43 26.36 -4.71
N SER A 247 11.47 25.46 -4.49
CA SER A 247 10.22 25.75 -3.77
C SER A 247 10.22 25.25 -2.32
N TYR A 248 10.93 24.15 -2.03
CA TYR A 248 10.82 23.45 -0.76
C TYR A 248 12.18 23.13 -0.13
N ASN A 249 12.18 23.10 1.21
CA ASN A 249 13.21 22.46 2.02
C ASN A 249 12.64 21.15 2.56
N PHE A 250 13.51 20.18 2.84
CA PHE A 250 13.09 18.85 3.28
C PHE A 250 13.77 18.42 4.57
N GLU A 251 12.99 17.90 5.50
CA GLU A 251 13.45 17.18 6.69
C GLU A 251 12.97 15.74 6.56
N ILE A 252 13.88 14.79 6.31
CA ILE A 252 13.54 13.41 5.98
C ILE A 252 14.01 12.50 7.09
N LYS A 253 13.08 11.73 7.67
CA LYS A 253 13.38 10.78 8.74
C LYS A 253 12.98 9.37 8.32
N TRP A 254 13.92 8.44 8.46
CA TRP A 254 13.70 7.03 8.16
C TRP A 254 13.32 6.27 9.42
N HIS A 255 12.31 5.41 9.28
CA HIS A 255 11.77 4.56 10.32
C HIS A 255 11.86 3.09 9.91
N PRO A 256 12.16 2.20 10.87
CA PRO A 256 12.32 0.78 10.62
C PRO A 256 10.99 0.11 10.25
N PHE A 257 11.05 -0.77 9.27
CA PHE A 257 10.06 -1.81 9.01
C PHE A 257 10.82 -3.12 8.76
N LEU A 258 10.29 -4.24 9.26
CA LEU A 258 10.89 -5.56 9.07
C LEU A 258 9.95 -6.43 8.23
N LEU A 259 10.30 -6.69 6.97
CA LEU A 259 9.57 -7.61 6.10
C LEU A 259 9.68 -9.05 6.58
N LEU A 260 10.81 -9.42 7.17
CA LEU A 260 11.05 -10.75 7.71
C LEU A 260 11.83 -10.69 9.03
N PRO A 261 11.17 -10.39 10.17
CA PRO A 261 11.83 -10.29 11.47
C PRO A 261 12.54 -11.58 11.90
N SER A 262 12.04 -12.74 11.47
CA SER A 262 12.56 -14.07 11.80
C SER A 262 13.69 -14.54 10.87
N ALA A 263 14.17 -13.71 9.94
CA ALA A 263 15.25 -14.09 9.04
C ALA A 263 16.55 -14.40 9.80
N PRO A 264 17.34 -15.39 9.35
CA PRO A 264 18.63 -15.75 9.97
C PRO A 264 19.65 -14.61 9.89
N LYS A 265 20.54 -14.52 10.90
CA LYS A 265 21.60 -13.50 10.99
C LYS A 265 22.85 -13.88 10.20
N GLU A 266 23.08 -15.18 10.02
CA GLU A 266 24.12 -15.76 9.18
C GLU A 266 23.86 -15.53 7.69
N GLY A 267 22.61 -15.22 7.33
CA GLY A 267 22.17 -15.02 5.96
C GLY A 267 21.96 -16.32 5.19
N VAL A 268 21.19 -16.23 4.12
CA VAL A 268 20.91 -17.32 3.19
C VAL A 268 21.10 -16.83 1.77
N ASN A 269 21.37 -17.75 0.83
CA ASN A 269 21.52 -17.40 -0.58
C ASN A 269 20.28 -16.63 -1.07
N LYS A 270 20.52 -15.42 -1.60
CA LYS A 270 19.45 -14.49 -2.00
C LYS A 270 18.56 -15.08 -3.10
N ARG A 271 19.15 -15.71 -4.13
CA ARG A 271 18.38 -16.31 -5.23
C ARG A 271 17.55 -17.50 -4.75
N ASP A 272 18.14 -18.37 -3.94
CA ASP A 272 17.44 -19.55 -3.43
C ASP A 272 16.30 -19.14 -2.49
N PHE A 273 16.54 -18.15 -1.63
CA PHE A 273 15.50 -17.57 -0.78
C PHE A 273 14.30 -17.07 -1.58
N PHE A 274 14.53 -16.28 -2.64
CA PHE A 274 13.44 -15.75 -3.46
C PHE A 274 12.79 -16.81 -4.35
N ARG A 275 13.53 -17.82 -4.83
CA ARG A 275 12.96 -18.99 -5.49
C ARG A 275 12.03 -19.76 -4.56
N ASN A 276 12.45 -20.04 -3.33
CA ASN A 276 11.62 -20.72 -2.34
C ASN A 276 10.39 -19.88 -1.95
N LYS A 277 10.52 -18.56 -1.89
CA LYS A 277 9.41 -17.65 -1.53
C LYS A 277 8.37 -17.50 -2.64
N PHE A 278 8.79 -17.47 -3.91
CA PHE A 278 7.91 -17.10 -5.02
C PHE A 278 7.67 -18.22 -6.05
N GLY A 279 8.36 -19.35 -5.93
CA GLY A 279 8.30 -20.48 -6.85
C GLY A 279 8.76 -20.09 -8.26
N SER A 280 8.09 -20.63 -9.27
CA SER A 280 8.35 -20.36 -10.69
C SER A 280 8.27 -18.88 -11.08
N ARG A 281 7.55 -18.06 -10.32
CA ARG A 281 7.42 -16.61 -10.57
C ARG A 281 8.66 -15.81 -10.21
N ALA A 282 9.61 -16.39 -9.44
CA ALA A 282 10.81 -15.68 -9.01
C ALA A 282 11.59 -15.09 -10.20
N VAL A 283 11.70 -15.84 -11.30
CA VAL A 283 12.37 -15.40 -12.54
C VAL A 283 11.68 -14.19 -13.16
N GLN A 284 10.33 -14.21 -13.25
CA GLN A 284 9.57 -13.09 -13.80
C GLN A 284 9.63 -11.85 -12.91
N ILE A 285 9.63 -12.03 -11.59
CA ILE A 285 9.78 -10.96 -10.62
C ILE A 285 11.17 -10.33 -10.72
N GLU A 286 12.23 -11.15 -10.81
CA GLU A 286 13.61 -10.70 -10.98
C GLU A 286 13.80 -9.93 -12.29
N ALA A 287 13.27 -10.44 -13.41
CA ALA A 287 13.31 -9.77 -14.70
C ALA A 287 12.63 -8.40 -14.64
N ARG A 288 11.43 -8.33 -14.07
CA ARG A 288 10.70 -7.07 -13.88
C ARG A 288 11.47 -6.09 -12.99
N MET A 289 12.06 -6.55 -11.89
CA MET A 289 12.85 -5.70 -11.01
C MET A 289 14.09 -5.16 -11.72
N SER A 290 14.72 -5.98 -12.57
CA SER A 290 15.87 -5.57 -13.38
C SER A 290 15.49 -4.44 -14.36
N GLU A 291 14.33 -4.54 -15.02
CA GLU A 291 13.82 -3.46 -15.87
C GLU A 291 13.54 -2.17 -15.09
N VAL A 292 12.95 -2.29 -13.89
CA VAL A 292 12.68 -1.14 -13.02
C VAL A 292 13.97 -0.44 -12.61
N PHE A 293 14.99 -1.19 -12.18
CA PHE A 293 16.29 -0.63 -11.80
C PHE A 293 17.01 -0.02 -12.99
N LYS A 294 16.94 -0.65 -14.17
CA LYS A 294 17.49 -0.10 -15.40
C LYS A 294 16.84 1.24 -15.75
N GLY A 295 15.54 1.40 -15.53
CA GLY A 295 14.84 2.68 -15.67
C GLY A 295 15.33 3.77 -14.72
N LEU A 296 15.99 3.40 -13.62
CA LEU A 296 16.67 4.31 -12.68
C LEU A 296 18.17 4.46 -12.98
N GLY A 297 18.67 3.86 -14.06
CA GLY A 297 20.10 3.86 -14.41
C GLY A 297 20.96 2.94 -13.53
N LEU A 298 20.36 1.91 -12.93
CA LEU A 298 21.04 0.97 -12.03
C LEU A 298 20.93 -0.46 -12.55
N ASP A 299 21.96 -1.26 -12.27
CA ASP A 299 21.90 -2.70 -12.47
C ASP A 299 21.37 -3.39 -11.21
N TYR A 300 20.49 -4.39 -11.40
CA TYR A 300 19.90 -5.15 -10.30
C TYR A 300 20.68 -6.45 -10.08
N ASP A 301 21.28 -6.59 -8.90
CA ASP A 301 22.12 -7.73 -8.51
C ASP A 301 21.44 -8.62 -7.45
N MET A 302 21.10 -9.82 -7.89
CA MET A 302 20.51 -10.88 -7.05
C MET A 302 21.53 -11.86 -6.48
N SER A 303 22.83 -11.62 -6.65
CA SER A 303 23.89 -12.39 -6.02
C SER A 303 24.00 -12.10 -4.51
N GLY A 304 24.82 -12.91 -3.83
CA GLY A 304 25.10 -12.76 -2.40
C GLY A 304 24.01 -13.32 -1.50
N LEU A 305 23.97 -12.79 -0.28
CA LEU A 305 23.09 -13.26 0.80
C LEU A 305 21.95 -12.27 1.08
N THR A 306 20.86 -12.78 1.62
CA THR A 306 19.75 -12.04 2.25
C THR A 306 19.53 -12.58 3.66
N GLY A 307 18.96 -11.79 4.55
CA GLY A 307 18.75 -12.22 5.93
C GLY A 307 18.16 -11.12 6.80
N ASN A 308 18.45 -11.19 8.09
CA ASN A 308 17.96 -10.23 9.07
C ASN A 308 18.45 -8.80 8.76
N SER A 309 17.53 -7.83 8.72
CA SER A 309 17.85 -6.41 8.47
C SER A 309 17.93 -5.57 9.75
N PHE A 310 17.76 -6.15 10.94
CA PHE A 310 17.63 -5.39 12.19
C PHE A 310 18.87 -4.55 12.51
N ASP A 311 20.08 -5.08 12.31
CA ASP A 311 21.32 -4.33 12.57
C ASP A 311 21.49 -3.14 11.62
N SER A 312 20.99 -3.25 10.38
CA SER A 312 20.96 -2.11 9.45
C SER A 312 20.00 -1.01 9.92
N HIS A 313 18.89 -1.38 10.56
CA HIS A 313 17.94 -0.44 11.16
C HIS A 313 18.49 0.22 12.42
N ARG A 314 19.19 -0.53 13.27
CA ARG A 314 19.94 0.03 14.41
C ARG A 314 20.96 1.06 13.96
N LEU A 315 21.68 0.77 12.86
CA LEU A 315 22.64 1.70 12.28
C LEU A 315 21.96 2.94 11.66
N LEU A 316 20.82 2.79 10.98
CA LEU A 316 20.05 3.94 10.48
C LEU A 316 19.53 4.82 11.61
N TYR A 317 19.08 4.25 12.72
CA TYR A 317 18.71 4.99 13.92
C TYR A 317 19.91 5.78 14.46
N PHE A 318 21.06 5.13 14.60
CA PHE A 318 22.30 5.75 15.09
C PHE A 318 22.78 6.88 14.17
N ALA A 319 22.74 6.69 12.86
CA ALA A 319 23.04 7.73 11.87
C ALA A 319 22.11 8.95 12.03
N GLY A 320 20.83 8.72 12.30
CA GLY A 320 19.84 9.77 12.54
C GLY A 320 20.16 10.64 13.76
N GLN A 321 20.81 10.09 14.80
CA GLN A 321 21.28 10.87 15.96
C GLN A 321 22.42 11.84 15.59
N GLN A 322 23.16 11.56 14.52
CA GLN A 322 24.25 12.40 14.04
C GLN A 322 23.85 13.34 12.89
N GLY A 323 22.62 13.23 12.38
CA GLY A 323 22.11 14.05 11.30
C GLY A 323 21.15 13.28 10.37
N LEU A 324 20.01 13.89 10.05
CA LEU A 324 19.03 13.30 9.14
C LEU A 324 19.57 13.18 7.70
N ASP A 325 20.48 14.07 7.29
CA ASP A 325 21.15 13.95 5.99
C ASP A 325 22.09 12.73 5.95
N LYS A 326 22.80 12.45 7.05
CA LYS A 326 23.63 11.25 7.19
C LYS A 326 22.78 9.98 7.17
N GLN A 327 21.64 9.98 7.87
CA GLN A 327 20.69 8.87 7.82
C GLN A 327 20.17 8.62 6.39
N HIS A 328 19.78 9.69 5.69
CA HIS A 328 19.26 9.59 4.34
C HIS A 328 20.32 9.11 3.33
N LYS A 329 21.57 9.57 3.46
CA LYS A 329 22.72 9.07 2.68
C LYS A 329 23.06 7.62 3.04
N LEU A 330 22.98 7.23 4.31
CA LEU A 330 23.22 5.85 4.71
C LEU A 330 22.20 4.89 4.09
N ALA A 331 20.92 5.27 4.06
CA ALA A 331 19.87 4.48 3.42
C ALA A 331 20.17 4.23 1.93
N GLU A 332 20.77 5.21 1.23
CA GLU A 332 21.27 5.06 -0.14
C GLU A 332 22.41 4.05 -0.23
N GLU A 333 23.47 4.22 0.58
CA GLU A 333 24.66 3.35 0.53
C GLU A 333 24.32 1.88 0.82
N LEU A 334 23.49 1.64 1.84
CA LEU A 334 23.04 0.30 2.21
C LEU A 334 22.24 -0.34 1.08
N SER A 335 21.27 0.39 0.51
CA SER A 335 20.43 -0.09 -0.58
C SER A 335 21.25 -0.35 -1.85
N SER A 336 22.15 0.58 -2.22
CA SER A 336 23.04 0.44 -3.36
C SER A 336 23.92 -0.79 -3.21
N GLY A 337 24.58 -0.96 -2.06
CA GLY A 337 25.42 -2.14 -1.81
C GLY A 337 24.64 -3.45 -1.90
N TYR A 338 23.45 -3.49 -1.31
CA TYR A 338 22.64 -4.70 -1.27
C TYR A 338 22.01 -5.09 -2.62
N PHE A 339 21.47 -4.11 -3.36
CA PHE A 339 20.73 -4.36 -4.60
C PHE A 339 21.56 -4.24 -5.88
N THR A 340 22.76 -3.67 -5.84
CA THR A 340 23.58 -3.44 -7.06
C THR A 340 24.98 -4.03 -6.98
N LYS A 341 25.43 -4.48 -5.79
CA LYS A 341 26.82 -4.94 -5.55
C LYS A 341 26.91 -6.27 -4.78
N GLY A 342 25.80 -6.99 -4.65
CA GLY A 342 25.76 -8.30 -4.00
C GLY A 342 26.15 -8.31 -2.51
N LYS A 343 26.19 -7.15 -1.84
CA LYS A 343 26.57 -7.07 -0.41
C LYS A 343 25.47 -7.66 0.48
N TYR A 344 25.88 -8.25 1.60
CA TYR A 344 24.96 -8.80 2.58
C TYR A 344 24.60 -7.74 3.64
N ILE A 345 23.30 -7.52 3.87
CA ILE A 345 22.82 -6.48 4.79
C ILE A 345 23.15 -6.74 6.27
N GLY A 346 23.42 -7.99 6.63
CA GLY A 346 23.84 -8.40 7.98
C GLY A 346 25.36 -8.42 8.17
N ASP A 347 26.15 -8.11 7.13
CA ASP A 347 27.62 -8.06 7.24
C ASP A 347 28.05 -6.79 7.97
N ARG A 348 28.60 -6.98 9.17
CA ARG A 348 29.11 -5.91 10.02
C ARG A 348 30.14 -5.01 9.32
N ASN A 349 31.06 -5.59 8.53
CA ASN A 349 32.09 -4.80 7.88
C ASN A 349 31.48 -3.89 6.81
N PHE A 350 30.56 -4.43 6.01
CA PHE A 350 29.80 -3.64 5.05
C PHE A 350 28.99 -2.51 5.70
N LEU A 351 28.34 -2.79 6.83
CA LEU A 351 27.58 -1.79 7.60
C LEU A 351 28.49 -0.64 8.10
N VAL A 352 29.64 -0.98 8.71
CA VAL A 352 30.60 0.02 9.22
C VAL A 352 31.22 0.82 8.09
N GLU A 353 31.62 0.19 6.99
CA GLU A 353 32.16 0.87 5.81
C GLU A 353 31.15 1.85 5.20
N SER A 354 29.88 1.45 5.12
CA SER A 354 28.80 2.29 4.59
C SER A 354 28.54 3.50 5.49
N ALA A 355 28.53 3.31 6.81
CA ALA A 355 28.43 4.40 7.79
C ALA A 355 29.60 5.40 7.65
N LYS A 356 30.83 4.90 7.57
CA LYS A 356 32.02 5.74 7.41
C LYS A 356 31.96 6.60 6.15
N LYS A 357 31.52 6.05 5.02
CA LYS A 357 31.40 6.79 3.75
C LYS A 357 30.48 8.00 3.82
N VAL A 358 29.45 7.93 4.65
CA VAL A 358 28.47 9.01 4.81
C VAL A 358 28.75 9.89 6.03
N GLY A 359 29.90 9.71 6.67
CA GLY A 359 30.36 10.51 7.80
C GLY A 359 29.69 10.17 9.14
N VAL A 360 29.20 8.93 9.31
CA VAL A 360 28.72 8.44 10.61
C VAL A 360 29.92 7.87 11.38
N GLU A 361 30.22 8.48 12.52
CA GLU A 361 31.34 8.11 13.39
C GLU A 361 30.87 7.14 14.49
N GLY A 362 31.75 6.30 15.02
CA GLY A 362 31.40 5.38 16.12
C GLY A 362 30.55 4.17 15.73
N ALA A 363 30.39 3.89 14.43
CA ALA A 363 29.51 2.81 13.95
C ALA A 363 30.01 1.41 14.33
N ALA A 364 31.33 1.21 14.40
CA ALA A 364 31.91 -0.07 14.79
C ALA A 364 31.62 -0.35 16.26
N GLU A 365 31.89 0.62 17.13
CA GLU A 365 31.66 0.56 18.57
C GLU A 365 30.16 0.39 18.87
N PHE A 366 29.31 1.15 18.18
CA PHE A 366 27.86 1.05 18.32
C PHE A 366 27.34 -0.36 18.00
N LEU A 367 27.80 -0.97 16.91
CA LEU A 367 27.36 -2.30 16.51
C LEU A 367 28.00 -3.42 17.35
N GLU A 368 29.06 -3.15 18.11
CA GLU A 368 29.75 -4.16 18.94
C GLU A 368 28.84 -4.73 20.02
N ASP A 369 28.14 -3.86 20.75
CA ASP A 369 27.10 -4.29 21.67
C ASP A 369 25.81 -4.60 20.90
N PRO A 370 25.29 -5.84 20.91
CA PRO A 370 24.05 -6.19 20.24
C PRO A 370 22.80 -5.49 20.82
N ASN A 371 22.90 -4.86 22.00
CA ASN A 371 21.78 -4.19 22.67
C ASN A 371 21.62 -2.71 22.27
N ASN A 372 22.65 -2.08 21.74
CA ASN A 372 22.63 -0.66 21.37
C ASN A 372 21.51 -0.35 20.37
N GLY A 373 20.63 0.61 20.65
CA GLY A 373 19.54 0.99 19.75
C GLY A 373 18.39 -0.02 19.64
N VAL A 374 18.44 -1.16 20.34
CA VAL A 374 17.39 -2.19 20.24
C VAL A 374 16.05 -1.65 20.75
N LYS A 375 16.05 -0.94 21.87
CA LYS A 375 14.83 -0.40 22.47
C LYS A 375 14.20 0.62 21.54
N GLU A 376 15.00 1.55 21.03
CA GLU A 376 14.57 2.67 20.22
C GLU A 376 14.05 2.22 18.85
N VAL A 377 14.74 1.27 18.20
CA VAL A 377 14.26 0.67 16.95
C VAL A 377 12.93 -0.07 17.16
N ASN A 378 12.75 -0.78 18.28
CA ASN A 378 11.49 -1.46 18.58
C ASN A 378 10.35 -0.47 18.90
N GLU A 379 10.64 0.64 19.58
CA GLU A 379 9.69 1.72 19.81
C GLU A 379 9.26 2.38 18.49
N ASP A 380 10.21 2.64 17.58
CA ASP A 380 9.92 3.17 16.25
C ASP A 380 9.13 2.17 15.38
N LEU A 381 9.45 0.86 15.44
CA LEU A 381 8.66 -0.18 14.78
C LEU A 381 7.21 -0.16 15.27
N LYS A 382 6.99 -0.04 16.59
CA LYS A 382 5.64 0.05 17.16
C LYS A 382 4.93 1.32 16.71
N ARG A 383 5.64 2.46 16.66
CA ARG A 383 5.03 3.76 16.36
C ARG A 383 4.72 3.95 14.88
N TYR A 384 5.64 3.60 14.01
CA TYR A 384 5.61 3.95 12.58
C TYR A 384 5.27 2.77 11.66
N SER A 385 5.31 1.54 12.18
CA SER A 385 5.16 0.34 11.35
C SER A 385 4.00 -0.58 11.78
N SER A 386 3.47 -0.46 13.00
CA SER A 386 2.38 -1.35 13.50
C SER A 386 1.06 -1.25 12.74
N ASN A 387 0.78 -0.11 12.11
CA ASN A 387 -0.49 0.17 11.42
C ASN A 387 -0.37 0.13 9.89
N ILE A 388 0.78 -0.29 9.34
CA ILE A 388 0.99 -0.39 7.90
C ILE A 388 1.32 -1.82 7.51
N SER A 389 0.79 -2.26 6.36
CA SER A 389 0.95 -3.63 5.86
C SER A 389 1.97 -3.75 4.72
N GLY A 390 2.61 -2.65 4.33
CA GLY A 390 3.56 -2.63 3.23
C GLY A 390 4.42 -1.38 3.22
N VAL A 391 5.60 -1.52 2.60
CA VAL A 391 6.63 -0.48 2.49
C VAL A 391 7.16 -0.36 1.06
N PRO A 392 7.67 0.81 0.63
CA PRO A 392 7.84 2.03 1.44
C PRO A 392 6.51 2.73 1.72
N HIS A 393 6.43 3.35 2.89
CA HIS A 393 5.31 4.20 3.28
C HIS A 393 5.83 5.57 3.67
N PHE A 394 5.29 6.61 3.06
CA PHE A 394 5.70 7.99 3.24
C PHE A 394 4.57 8.78 3.91
N VAL A 395 4.91 9.56 4.92
CA VAL A 395 3.99 10.50 5.57
C VAL A 395 4.59 11.89 5.49
N ILE A 396 3.93 12.79 4.76
CA ILE A 396 4.35 14.18 4.56
C ILE A 396 3.56 15.07 5.51
N ASN A 397 4.27 15.87 6.31
CA ASN A 397 3.76 16.74 7.37
C ASN A 397 2.79 16.03 8.32
N GLY A 398 3.03 14.75 8.61
CA GLY A 398 2.21 13.94 9.52
C GLY A 398 0.79 13.60 9.03
N LYS A 399 0.42 14.00 7.80
CA LYS A 399 -0.97 13.91 7.31
C LYS A 399 -1.11 13.22 5.97
N HIS A 400 -0.30 13.60 4.98
CA HIS A 400 -0.47 13.09 3.62
C HIS A 400 0.34 11.82 3.42
N GLN A 401 -0.33 10.75 3.01
CA GLN A 401 0.29 9.43 2.91
C GLN A 401 0.50 9.02 1.45
N LEU A 402 1.65 8.40 1.16
CA LEU A 402 1.93 7.70 -0.09
C LEU A 402 2.43 6.29 0.25
N SER A 403 1.96 5.29 -0.49
CA SER A 403 2.36 3.89 -0.29
C SER A 403 2.94 3.31 -1.58
N GLY A 404 4.04 2.57 -1.45
CA GLY A 404 4.79 1.97 -2.55
C GLY A 404 5.81 2.91 -3.19
N GLY A 405 6.64 2.36 -4.08
CA GLY A 405 7.63 3.12 -4.86
C GLY A 405 6.98 3.98 -5.95
N GLN A 406 6.18 4.96 -5.55
CA GLN A 406 5.43 5.87 -6.43
C GLN A 406 6.38 6.67 -7.34
N PRO A 407 5.93 7.09 -8.54
CA PRO A 407 6.75 7.89 -9.43
C PRO A 407 6.94 9.33 -8.92
N PRO A 408 7.97 10.07 -9.37
CA PRO A 408 8.27 11.42 -8.90
C PRO A 408 7.08 12.40 -8.97
N GLU A 409 6.23 12.28 -9.98
CA GLU A 409 5.06 13.15 -10.18
C GLU A 409 4.01 12.99 -9.08
N ALA A 410 3.94 11.83 -8.43
CA ALA A 410 3.06 11.61 -7.29
C ALA A 410 3.56 12.38 -6.06
N PHE A 411 4.87 12.37 -5.80
CA PHE A 411 5.49 13.15 -4.73
C PHE A 411 5.30 14.65 -4.94
N LEU A 412 5.57 15.15 -6.15
CA LEU A 412 5.38 16.58 -6.49
C LEU A 412 3.95 17.06 -6.22
N LYS A 413 2.94 16.25 -6.58
CA LYS A 413 1.53 16.57 -6.27
C LYS A 413 1.27 16.65 -4.77
N VAL A 414 1.82 15.72 -4.00
CA VAL A 414 1.65 15.71 -2.54
C VAL A 414 2.39 16.87 -1.88
N PHE A 415 3.59 17.23 -2.35
CA PHE A 415 4.32 18.41 -1.86
C PHE A 415 3.51 19.69 -2.05
N GLN A 416 2.91 19.87 -3.23
CA GLN A 416 2.05 21.02 -3.51
C GLN A 416 0.83 21.09 -2.58
N VAL A 417 0.17 19.96 -2.32
CA VAL A 417 -0.98 19.91 -1.41
C VAL A 417 -0.55 20.18 0.03
N ALA A 418 0.47 19.49 0.53
CA ALA A 418 0.97 19.63 1.88
C ALA A 418 1.45 21.06 2.19
N ALA A 419 2.10 21.70 1.21
CA ALA A 419 2.59 23.07 1.34
C ALA A 419 1.46 24.12 1.41
N LYS A 420 0.27 23.84 0.86
CA LYS A 420 -0.90 24.74 0.93
C LYS A 420 -1.62 24.65 2.26
N GLU A 421 -1.68 23.46 2.86
CA GLU A 421 -2.37 23.22 4.13
C GLU A 421 -1.54 23.63 5.36
N SER A 422 -0.24 23.87 5.18
CA SER A 422 0.67 24.34 6.22
C SER A 422 0.78 25.88 6.27
N SER A 423 -0.10 26.60 5.54
CA SER A 423 -0.12 28.07 5.44
C SER A 423 -1.26 28.68 6.24
#